data_AF-A0A1S8XW06-F1
#
_entry.id   AF-A0A1S8XW06-F1
#
_cell.length_a   1.000
_cell.length_b   1.000
_cell.length_c   1.000
_cell.angle_alpha   90.00
_cell.angle_beta   90.00
_cell.angle_gamma   90.00
#
_symmetry.space_group_name_H-M   'P 1'
#
loop_
_entity.id
_entity.type
_entity.pdbx_description
1 polymer ?
#
loop_
_entity_poly.entity_id
_entity_poly.type
_entity_poly.pdbx_seq_one_letter_code
_entity_poly.pdbx_strand_id
1 'polypeptide(L)'
;MSSDNQLADALRALAGHGGQGTVPAAADVRRRGDARRRRRRTASVSLAALAVAALGAGVALAGAGGRPHPVPIGPAGPTSGPVASPWPDPTSPGPDRTSPAPDRTSSGPERTSSGPTGGTSAPPTGSSGPPAGPPGGDPVLSGQRQVTVVRVAASAGGVSLLDGGRLAEVDGDEGRQLFVFAPLGDTYQIRAAEPGPDGADTCWEVRSSGSEPLRIEAAGCARDEPRQRFTVVRDGSAYAISSQSAYLQFSPTWGLILEEAGDAAVTTRFRLVDNGSAPG
;
A
#
# COMPACT_ATOMS: atom_id res chain seq x y z
N MET A 1 -14.02 -16.02 -43.92
CA MET A 1 -13.29 -16.96 -44.79
C MET A 1 -11.77 -16.80 -44.73
N SER A 2 -11.19 -15.59 -44.81
CA SER A 2 -9.71 -15.44 -44.68
C SER A 2 -9.23 -15.57 -43.23
N SER A 3 -9.92 -14.91 -42.29
CA SER A 3 -9.55 -14.86 -40.86
C SER A 3 -9.56 -16.23 -40.18
N ASP A 4 -10.48 -17.11 -40.60
CA ASP A 4 -10.68 -18.44 -40.02
C ASP A 4 -9.45 -19.34 -40.26
N ASN A 5 -8.84 -19.21 -41.45
CA ASN A 5 -7.61 -19.91 -41.82
C ASN A 5 -6.40 -19.38 -41.01
N GLN A 6 -6.31 -18.06 -40.81
CA GLN A 6 -5.24 -17.48 -39.99
C GLN A 6 -5.29 -17.95 -38.53
N LEU A 7 -6.50 -18.08 -37.95
CA LEU A 7 -6.66 -18.65 -36.61
C LEU A 7 -6.28 -20.14 -36.57
N ALA A 8 -6.69 -20.92 -37.59
CA ALA A 8 -6.33 -22.33 -37.69
C ALA A 8 -4.81 -22.56 -37.81
N ASP A 9 -4.12 -21.73 -38.60
CA ASP A 9 -2.66 -21.81 -38.76
C ASP A 9 -1.89 -21.29 -37.53
N ALA A 10 -2.39 -20.25 -36.85
CA ALA A 10 -1.83 -19.81 -35.58
C ALA A 10 -1.92 -20.89 -34.49
N LEU A 11 -3.08 -21.55 -34.37
CA LEU A 11 -3.27 -22.68 -33.44
C LEU A 11 -2.40 -23.89 -33.82
N ARG A 12 -2.24 -24.18 -35.12
CA ARG A 12 -1.37 -25.25 -35.63
C ARG A 12 0.12 -24.97 -35.35
N ALA A 13 0.57 -23.72 -35.52
CA ALA A 13 1.92 -23.31 -35.18
C ALA A 13 2.20 -23.39 -33.66
N LEU A 14 1.22 -23.01 -32.84
CA LEU A 14 1.31 -23.10 -31.37
C LEU A 14 1.36 -24.56 -30.90
N ALA A 15 0.53 -25.44 -31.48
CA ALA A 15 0.55 -26.88 -31.21
C ALA A 15 1.91 -27.53 -31.57
N GLY A 16 2.56 -27.08 -32.65
CA GLY A 16 3.90 -27.51 -33.02
C GLY A 16 4.99 -27.11 -32.02
N HIS A 17 4.83 -26.00 -31.29
CA HIS A 17 5.82 -25.51 -30.32
C HIS A 17 5.70 -26.16 -28.93
N GLY A 18 4.55 -26.74 -28.58
CA GLY A 18 4.33 -27.34 -27.26
C GLY A 18 5.22 -28.55 -26.92
N GLY A 19 5.88 -29.16 -27.90
CA GLY A 19 6.62 -30.42 -27.74
C GLY A 19 8.11 -30.34 -27.40
N GLN A 20 8.76 -29.16 -27.51
CA GLN A 20 10.24 -29.06 -27.41
C GLN A 20 10.76 -28.59 -26.04
N GLY A 21 9.88 -28.34 -25.07
CA GLY A 21 10.26 -27.97 -23.70
C GLY A 21 10.65 -29.17 -22.84
N THR A 22 11.91 -29.62 -22.89
CA THR A 22 12.40 -30.66 -21.95
C THR A 22 12.39 -30.13 -20.51
N VAL A 23 11.33 -30.45 -19.76
CA VAL A 23 11.19 -30.08 -18.35
C VAL A 23 12.38 -30.64 -17.57
N PRO A 24 13.21 -29.81 -16.90
CA PRO A 24 14.35 -30.30 -16.13
C PRO A 24 13.88 -31.27 -15.05
N ALA A 25 14.54 -32.43 -14.95
CA ALA A 25 14.19 -33.44 -13.96
C ALA A 25 14.18 -32.81 -12.54
N ALA A 26 13.24 -33.24 -11.69
CA ALA A 26 13.10 -32.67 -10.34
C ALA A 26 14.39 -32.80 -9.49
N ALA A 27 15.25 -33.77 -9.82
CA ALA A 27 16.60 -33.89 -9.26
C ALA A 27 17.51 -32.70 -9.63
N ASP A 28 17.45 -32.18 -10.86
CA ASP A 28 18.27 -31.04 -11.31
C ASP A 28 17.77 -29.70 -10.78
N VAL A 29 16.46 -29.55 -10.59
CA VAL A 29 15.89 -28.40 -9.88
C VAL A 29 16.42 -28.37 -8.43
N ARG A 30 16.39 -29.50 -7.71
CA ARG A 30 17.00 -29.63 -6.38
C ARG A 30 18.51 -29.38 -6.42
N ARG A 31 19.24 -29.98 -7.36
CA ARG A 31 20.69 -29.81 -7.56
C ARG A 31 21.09 -28.33 -7.71
N ARG A 32 20.32 -27.55 -8.47
CA ARG A 32 20.52 -26.08 -8.62
C ARG A 32 20.19 -25.32 -7.32
N GLY A 33 19.13 -25.71 -6.61
CA GLY A 33 18.78 -25.16 -5.30
C GLY A 33 19.88 -25.37 -4.27
N ASP A 34 20.38 -26.60 -4.13
CA ASP A 34 21.47 -26.95 -3.22
C ASP A 34 22.79 -26.27 -3.60
N ALA A 35 23.09 -26.13 -4.89
CA ALA A 35 24.27 -25.39 -5.36
C ALA A 35 24.20 -23.90 -4.94
N ARG A 36 23.03 -23.25 -5.07
CA ARG A 36 22.79 -21.89 -4.56
C ARG A 36 22.91 -21.84 -3.03
N ARG A 37 22.32 -22.80 -2.31
CA ARG A 37 22.35 -22.86 -0.84
C ARG A 37 23.76 -23.08 -0.28
N ARG A 38 24.62 -23.84 -0.98
CA ARG A 38 26.05 -24.00 -0.64
C ARG A 38 26.84 -22.71 -0.87
N ARG A 39 26.66 -22.02 -2.00
CA ARG A 39 27.33 -20.73 -2.27
C ARG A 39 27.00 -19.65 -1.23
N ARG A 40 25.75 -19.59 -0.72
CA ARG A 40 25.38 -18.66 0.37
C ARG A 40 26.12 -18.95 1.69
N ARG A 41 26.49 -20.21 1.99
CA ARG A 41 27.24 -20.58 3.21
C ARG A 41 28.75 -20.35 3.14
N THR A 42 29.33 -20.22 1.95
CA THR A 42 30.77 -19.92 1.79
C THR A 42 31.10 -18.43 1.85
N ALA A 43 30.10 -17.54 1.78
CA ALA A 43 30.31 -16.09 1.86
C ALA A 43 30.32 -15.54 3.31
N SER A 44 29.79 -16.30 4.27
CA SER A 44 29.47 -15.81 5.63
C SER A 44 30.55 -16.11 6.69
N VAL A 45 31.83 -16.26 6.30
CA VAL A 45 32.93 -16.68 7.20
C VAL A 45 34.14 -15.72 7.14
N SER A 46 34.05 -14.63 6.38
CA SER A 46 35.22 -13.80 6.02
C SER A 46 35.21 -12.35 6.55
N LEU A 47 34.36 -12.02 7.53
CA LEU A 47 34.27 -10.67 8.13
C LEU A 47 34.27 -10.72 9.68
N ALA A 48 35.23 -11.45 10.27
CA ALA A 48 35.40 -11.56 11.72
C ALA A 48 36.89 -11.59 12.15
N ALA A 49 37.76 -10.82 11.48
CA ALA A 49 39.22 -10.91 11.69
C ALA A 49 40.04 -9.61 11.45
N LEU A 50 39.44 -8.41 11.52
CA LEU A 50 40.18 -7.13 11.46
C LEU A 50 39.62 -6.09 12.43
N ALA A 51 39.84 -6.30 13.73
CA ALA A 51 39.70 -5.28 14.76
C ALA A 51 40.63 -5.59 15.95
N VAL A 52 41.72 -4.82 16.07
CA VAL A 52 42.57 -4.53 17.27
C VAL A 52 43.95 -4.06 16.79
N ALA A 53 44.57 -3.15 17.55
CA ALA A 53 45.84 -2.45 17.31
C ALA A 53 45.83 -1.41 16.16
N ALA A 54 46.39 -0.21 16.30
CA ALA A 54 47.13 0.36 17.45
C ALA A 54 46.74 1.83 17.73
N LEU A 55 46.76 2.20 19.01
CA LEU A 55 46.83 3.59 19.47
C LEU A 55 48.30 4.06 19.42
N GLY A 56 48.56 5.28 18.98
CA GLY A 56 49.92 5.85 19.05
C GLY A 56 50.05 7.28 18.53
N ALA A 57 50.79 8.10 19.29
CA ALA A 57 51.31 9.43 18.95
C ALA A 57 50.32 10.49 18.40
N GLY A 58 49.99 11.47 19.24
CA GLY A 58 49.49 12.78 18.78
C GLY A 58 50.62 13.81 18.70
N VAL A 59 50.41 14.88 17.93
CA VAL A 59 51.22 16.11 17.97
C VAL A 59 50.28 17.30 18.08
N ALA A 60 50.51 18.16 19.08
CA ALA A 60 49.79 19.43 19.22
C ALA A 60 50.73 20.58 18.85
N LEU A 61 50.30 21.45 17.94
CA LEU A 61 50.86 22.79 17.74
C LEU A 61 49.71 23.79 17.57
N ALA A 62 49.84 24.97 18.16
CA ALA A 62 48.81 26.00 18.18
C ALA A 62 48.85 26.90 16.94
N GLY A 63 47.69 27.41 16.52
CA GLY A 63 47.54 28.27 15.34
C GLY A 63 46.48 29.36 15.55
N ALA A 64 46.95 30.56 15.86
CA ALA A 64 46.23 31.80 16.15
C ALA A 64 44.87 32.07 15.46
N GLY A 65 43.92 32.58 16.25
CA GLY A 65 43.33 33.91 16.04
C GLY A 65 42.18 34.08 15.03
N GLY A 66 40.95 34.20 15.54
CA GLY A 66 39.80 34.71 14.79
C GLY A 66 38.65 35.13 15.72
N ARG A 67 38.43 36.44 15.90
CA ARG A 67 37.23 36.95 16.59
C ARG A 67 36.06 37.02 15.60
N PRO A 68 34.82 36.64 15.98
CA PRO A 68 33.66 36.90 15.13
C PRO A 68 33.44 38.41 14.97
N HIS A 69 33.09 38.84 13.77
CA HIS A 69 32.62 40.20 13.51
C HIS A 69 31.09 40.24 13.54
N PRO A 70 30.46 41.05 14.40
CA PRO A 70 29.02 41.26 14.35
C PRO A 70 28.66 42.12 13.13
N VAL A 71 27.63 41.70 12.38
CA VAL A 71 27.12 42.47 11.24
C VAL A 71 26.28 43.64 11.76
N PRO A 72 26.51 44.89 11.33
CA PRO A 72 25.81 46.06 11.88
C PRO A 72 24.35 46.14 11.43
N ILE A 73 23.47 46.50 12.36
CA ILE A 73 22.05 46.80 12.09
C ILE A 73 21.95 48.23 11.56
N GLY A 74 21.39 48.38 10.34
CA GLY A 74 21.04 49.68 9.75
C GLY A 74 19.59 50.10 10.08
N PRO A 75 19.26 51.40 10.04
CA PRO A 75 17.96 51.93 10.46
C PRO A 75 16.84 51.67 9.44
N ALA A 76 15.60 51.66 9.92
CA ALA A 76 14.40 51.47 9.11
C ALA A 76 14.04 52.71 8.26
N GLY A 77 13.65 52.46 7.01
CA GLY A 77 12.96 53.43 6.13
C GLY A 77 11.44 53.18 6.09
N PRO A 78 10.62 54.21 5.81
CA PRO A 78 9.18 54.14 6.05
C PRO A 78 8.35 53.49 4.93
N THR A 79 7.30 52.79 5.36
CA THR A 79 5.94 52.71 4.79
C THR A 79 5.73 52.82 3.28
N SER A 80 5.19 51.74 2.70
CA SER A 80 4.13 51.82 1.68
C SER A 80 2.90 51.05 2.18
N GLY A 81 1.72 51.67 2.07
CA GLY A 81 0.46 51.14 2.60
C GLY A 81 -0.22 50.09 1.71
N PRO A 82 -1.38 49.56 2.13
CA PRO A 82 -2.06 48.45 1.46
C PRO A 82 -2.78 48.90 0.18
N VAL A 83 -2.68 48.09 -0.87
CA VAL A 83 -3.63 48.11 -2.00
C VAL A 83 -4.68 47.03 -1.74
N ALA A 84 -5.78 47.43 -1.14
CA ALA A 84 -7.03 46.68 -1.24
C ALA A 84 -7.70 47.02 -2.58
N SER A 85 -8.33 46.04 -3.22
CA SER A 85 -9.22 46.27 -4.38
C SER A 85 -10.29 45.18 -4.42
N PRO A 86 -11.48 45.47 -4.99
CA PRO A 86 -12.71 45.03 -4.35
C PRO A 86 -13.38 43.80 -4.99
N TRP A 87 -14.37 43.29 -4.26
CA TRP A 87 -15.34 42.28 -4.71
C TRP A 87 -16.17 42.77 -5.91
N PRO A 88 -16.88 41.85 -6.58
CA PRO A 88 -18.34 41.92 -6.45
C PRO A 88 -18.99 40.63 -5.92
N ASP A 89 -19.98 40.78 -5.04
CA ASP A 89 -20.95 39.75 -4.67
C ASP A 89 -21.82 39.29 -5.85
N PRO A 90 -22.37 38.06 -5.76
CA PRO A 90 -23.71 37.76 -6.25
C PRO A 90 -24.61 37.30 -5.08
N THR A 91 -25.54 38.17 -4.66
CA THR A 91 -26.43 37.93 -3.50
C THR A 91 -27.76 37.28 -3.90
N SER A 92 -27.98 36.00 -3.51
CA SER A 92 -29.31 35.37 -3.36
C SER A 92 -30.18 35.20 -4.64
N PRO A 93 -31.34 34.50 -4.59
CA PRO A 93 -32.00 33.85 -3.45
C PRO A 93 -32.16 32.31 -3.56
N GLY A 94 -32.38 31.68 -2.40
CA GLY A 94 -32.92 30.32 -2.32
C GLY A 94 -34.46 30.30 -2.19
N PRO A 95 -35.13 29.17 -2.44
CA PRO A 95 -36.55 28.98 -2.17
C PRO A 95 -36.82 28.20 -0.86
N ASP A 96 -37.83 28.60 -0.10
CA ASP A 96 -38.39 27.79 0.97
C ASP A 96 -39.08 26.52 0.44
N ARG A 97 -38.85 25.38 1.12
CA ARG A 97 -39.89 24.40 1.54
C ARG A 97 -39.25 23.37 2.47
N THR A 98 -39.54 23.39 3.78
CA THR A 98 -40.77 22.86 4.40
C THR A 98 -40.86 21.33 4.27
N SER A 99 -40.41 20.63 5.32
CA SER A 99 -40.62 19.19 5.52
C SER A 99 -42.09 18.86 5.74
N PRO A 100 -42.54 17.67 5.29
CA PRO A 100 -43.60 16.93 5.95
C PRO A 100 -43.08 15.60 6.49
N ALA A 101 -43.04 15.45 7.81
CA ALA A 101 -42.94 14.13 8.44
C ALA A 101 -44.35 13.53 8.57
N PRO A 102 -44.59 12.27 8.16
CA PRO A 102 -45.79 11.55 8.56
C PRO A 102 -45.64 11.04 10.00
N ASP A 103 -46.52 11.49 10.89
CA ASP A 103 -46.57 11.07 12.30
C ASP A 103 -47.76 10.10 12.51
N ARG A 104 -47.56 9.00 13.25
CA ARG A 104 -48.57 8.00 13.68
C ARG A 104 -49.13 7.12 12.53
N THR A 105 -49.81 5.99 12.78
CA THR A 105 -50.36 5.46 14.05
C THR A 105 -50.19 3.95 14.20
N SER A 106 -50.16 3.48 15.44
CA SER A 106 -50.23 2.06 15.82
C SER A 106 -51.45 1.32 15.24
N SER A 107 -51.27 0.03 14.95
CA SER A 107 -52.35 -0.95 14.84
C SER A 107 -51.81 -2.36 15.16
N GLY A 108 -51.87 -2.72 16.44
CA GLY A 108 -51.98 -4.15 16.82
C GLY A 108 -53.34 -4.69 16.39
N PRO A 109 -53.53 -6.02 16.41
CA PRO A 109 -53.88 -6.60 17.70
C PRO A 109 -53.11 -7.88 18.05
N GLU A 110 -53.32 -8.32 19.30
CA GLU A 110 -53.07 -9.67 19.78
C GLU A 110 -53.95 -10.71 18.99
N ARG A 111 -53.83 -12.04 19.10
CA ARG A 111 -53.78 -12.84 20.34
C ARG A 111 -53.54 -14.35 20.01
N THR A 112 -52.97 -15.10 20.96
CA THR A 112 -53.24 -16.52 21.36
C THR A 112 -53.84 -17.53 20.35
N SER A 113 -53.47 -18.82 20.28
CA SER A 113 -52.70 -19.68 21.22
C SER A 113 -52.26 -21.03 20.60
N SER A 114 -51.39 -21.76 21.32
CA SER A 114 -51.33 -23.24 21.45
C SER A 114 -50.83 -24.10 20.26
N GLY A 115 -49.84 -24.96 20.55
CA GLY A 115 -49.55 -26.22 19.82
C GLY A 115 -50.36 -27.40 20.40
N PRO A 116 -49.87 -28.67 20.45
CA PRO A 116 -48.48 -29.16 20.24
C PRO A 116 -48.37 -29.97 18.91
N THR A 117 -47.64 -31.06 18.63
CA THR A 117 -46.90 -32.06 19.44
C THR A 117 -45.88 -32.88 18.60
N GLY A 118 -44.75 -33.26 19.20
CA GLY A 118 -43.83 -34.33 18.72
C GLY A 118 -42.78 -33.92 17.67
N GLY A 119 -41.50 -34.32 17.79
CA GLY A 119 -40.86 -35.02 18.92
C GLY A 119 -39.34 -35.23 18.74
N THR A 120 -38.60 -35.03 19.84
CA THR A 120 -37.29 -35.63 20.21
C THR A 120 -36.19 -35.78 19.14
N SER A 121 -35.15 -34.92 19.18
CA SER A 121 -33.75 -35.34 19.43
C SER A 121 -32.74 -34.17 19.44
N ALA A 122 -32.06 -33.96 20.58
CA ALA A 122 -30.87 -33.13 20.79
C ALA A 122 -30.35 -33.41 22.23
N PRO A 123 -29.14 -32.98 22.67
CA PRO A 123 -28.00 -32.35 21.95
C PRO A 123 -26.74 -33.26 22.13
N PRO A 124 -25.47 -32.78 22.21
CA PRO A 124 -24.78 -31.57 21.73
C PRO A 124 -23.72 -31.98 20.64
N THR A 125 -22.73 -31.20 20.16
CA THR A 125 -21.99 -30.04 20.71
C THR A 125 -21.29 -29.26 19.59
N GLY A 126 -21.14 -27.94 19.77
CA GLY A 126 -20.00 -27.14 19.29
C GLY A 126 -19.63 -27.12 17.80
N SER A 127 -19.94 -26.02 17.12
CA SER A 127 -18.92 -24.98 16.90
C SER A 127 -19.55 -23.68 16.38
N SER A 128 -19.17 -22.55 16.95
CA SER A 128 -19.62 -21.23 16.51
C SER A 128 -18.81 -20.80 15.28
N GLY A 129 -19.25 -21.20 14.09
CA GLY A 129 -18.79 -20.56 12.86
C GLY A 129 -19.08 -19.05 12.94
N PRO A 130 -18.14 -18.16 12.57
CA PRO A 130 -18.42 -16.72 12.52
C PRO A 130 -19.58 -16.46 11.56
N PRO A 131 -20.46 -15.48 11.84
CA PRO A 131 -21.59 -15.19 10.97
C PRO A 131 -21.08 -14.86 9.56
N ALA A 132 -21.74 -15.42 8.55
CA ALA A 132 -21.40 -15.13 7.15
C ALA A 132 -21.51 -13.62 6.92
N GLY A 133 -20.39 -12.99 6.57
CA GLY A 133 -20.32 -11.55 6.33
C GLY A 133 -21.25 -11.13 5.17
N PRO A 134 -21.69 -9.87 5.15
CA PRO A 134 -22.59 -9.37 4.10
C PRO A 134 -21.95 -9.52 2.71
N PRO A 135 -22.73 -9.89 1.68
CA PRO A 135 -22.21 -9.99 0.31
C PRO A 135 -21.94 -8.59 -0.26
N GLY A 136 -20.68 -8.27 -0.55
CA GLY A 136 -20.34 -7.00 -1.22
C GLY A 136 -18.97 -6.39 -0.90
N GLY A 137 -17.89 -7.17 -0.92
CA GLY A 137 -16.52 -6.65 -0.77
C GLY A 137 -15.48 -7.69 -1.10
N ASP A 138 -14.28 -7.27 -1.51
CA ASP A 138 -13.16 -8.20 -1.63
C ASP A 138 -12.57 -8.49 -0.24
N PRO A 139 -12.41 -9.76 0.17
CA PRO A 139 -11.78 -10.12 1.43
C PRO A 139 -10.43 -9.45 1.67
N VAL A 140 -9.61 -9.19 0.63
CA VAL A 140 -8.29 -8.53 0.80
C VAL A 140 -8.37 -7.07 1.24
N LEU A 141 -9.53 -6.43 1.06
CA LEU A 141 -9.80 -5.04 1.44
C LEU A 141 -10.61 -4.93 2.75
N SER A 142 -10.80 -6.03 3.47
CA SER A 142 -11.62 -6.08 4.71
C SER A 142 -10.92 -5.52 5.96
N GLY A 143 -9.63 -5.22 5.90
CA GLY A 143 -8.78 -4.98 7.07
C GLY A 143 -8.52 -6.22 7.94
N GLN A 144 -9.09 -7.38 7.60
CA GLN A 144 -8.92 -8.65 8.34
C GLN A 144 -7.89 -9.58 7.69
N ARG A 145 -7.34 -9.21 6.53
CA ARG A 145 -6.38 -10.00 5.76
C ARG A 145 -5.08 -9.23 5.57
N GLN A 146 -3.96 -9.93 5.65
CA GLN A 146 -2.65 -9.42 5.24
C GLN A 146 -2.37 -9.84 3.79
N VAL A 147 -1.77 -8.95 2.99
CA VAL A 147 -1.47 -9.21 1.58
C VAL A 147 -0.08 -8.74 1.19
N THR A 148 0.50 -9.44 0.21
CA THR A 148 1.64 -8.91 -0.56
C THR A 148 1.11 -8.11 -1.74
N VAL A 149 1.59 -6.90 -1.94
CA VAL A 149 1.24 -6.07 -3.11
C VAL A 149 2.25 -6.36 -4.22
N VAL A 150 1.79 -6.74 -5.42
CA VAL A 150 2.66 -7.19 -6.53
C VAL A 150 2.21 -6.55 -7.85
N ARG A 151 3.05 -5.76 -8.51
CA ARG A 151 2.70 -5.14 -9.81
C ARG A 151 2.36 -6.21 -10.85
N VAL A 152 1.34 -5.97 -11.69
CA VAL A 152 0.88 -6.93 -12.70
C VAL A 152 1.97 -7.25 -13.73
N ALA A 153 2.73 -6.23 -14.14
CA ALA A 153 3.86 -6.39 -15.06
C ALA A 153 5.16 -6.92 -14.41
N ALA A 154 5.19 -7.13 -13.08
CA ALA A 154 6.31 -7.73 -12.39
C ALA A 154 6.14 -9.26 -12.32
N SER A 155 7.21 -10.00 -12.67
CA SER A 155 7.23 -11.46 -12.74
C SER A 155 7.67 -12.16 -11.45
N ALA A 156 8.32 -11.43 -10.53
CA ALA A 156 8.79 -11.94 -9.25
C ALA A 156 8.74 -10.89 -8.13
N GLY A 157 9.18 -9.65 -8.39
CA GLY A 157 9.30 -8.63 -7.36
C GLY A 157 7.98 -8.17 -6.73
N GLY A 158 8.02 -8.01 -5.41
CA GLY A 158 6.93 -7.49 -4.57
C GLY A 158 7.18 -6.04 -4.14
N VAL A 159 6.15 -5.39 -3.63
CA VAL A 159 6.27 -4.07 -3.00
C VAL A 159 6.69 -4.22 -1.53
N SER A 160 7.59 -3.37 -1.06
CA SER A 160 8.12 -3.39 0.31
C SER A 160 8.29 -1.99 0.89
N LEU A 161 8.01 -1.82 2.19
CA LEU A 161 8.53 -0.70 2.99
C LEU A 161 9.94 -1.05 3.48
N LEU A 162 10.94 -0.38 2.91
CA LEU A 162 12.35 -0.56 3.28
C LEU A 162 12.65 0.01 4.67
N ASP A 163 13.78 -0.40 5.26
CA ASP A 163 14.25 0.09 6.57
C ASP A 163 14.45 1.61 6.60
N GLY A 164 14.84 2.20 5.46
CA GLY A 164 14.89 3.65 5.24
C GLY A 164 13.53 4.32 5.01
N GLY A 165 12.44 3.69 5.44
CA GLY A 165 11.05 4.17 5.35
C GLY A 165 10.42 4.11 3.96
N ARG A 166 11.18 4.32 2.88
CA ARG A 166 10.66 4.40 1.50
C ARG A 166 9.98 3.11 1.04
N LEU A 167 8.83 3.25 0.37
CA LEU A 167 8.22 2.18 -0.41
C LEU A 167 8.99 1.93 -1.72
N ALA A 168 9.23 0.68 -2.08
CA ALA A 168 9.93 0.27 -3.29
C ALA A 168 9.39 -1.07 -3.84
N GLU A 169 9.79 -1.44 -5.06
CA GLU A 169 9.73 -2.84 -5.52
C GLU A 169 11.07 -3.54 -5.21
N VAL A 170 11.01 -4.79 -4.77
CA VAL A 170 12.16 -5.62 -4.38
C VAL A 170 11.99 -7.05 -4.91
N ASP A 171 13.11 -7.71 -5.26
CA ASP A 171 13.12 -9.08 -5.80
C ASP A 171 13.26 -10.19 -4.73
N GLY A 172 13.54 -9.83 -3.48
CA GLY A 172 13.78 -10.75 -2.37
C GLY A 172 12.82 -10.57 -1.20
N ASP A 173 13.32 -10.86 0.00
CA ASP A 173 12.66 -10.75 1.31
C ASP A 173 13.06 -9.47 2.07
N GLU A 174 13.51 -8.43 1.36
CA GLU A 174 13.92 -7.15 1.96
C GLU A 174 12.73 -6.31 2.44
N GLY A 175 12.87 -5.68 3.62
CA GLY A 175 11.88 -4.79 4.22
C GLY A 175 10.55 -5.49 4.58
N ARG A 176 9.50 -4.71 4.80
CA ARG A 176 8.18 -5.22 5.22
C ARG A 176 7.23 -5.24 4.03
N GLN A 177 6.84 -6.45 3.62
CA GLN A 177 6.12 -6.74 2.37
C GLN A 177 4.66 -7.17 2.55
N LEU A 178 4.26 -7.43 3.80
CA LEU A 178 2.89 -7.77 4.17
C LEU A 178 2.18 -6.50 4.64
N PHE A 179 1.01 -6.22 4.05
CA PHE A 179 0.22 -5.02 4.32
C PHE A 179 -1.23 -5.38 4.62
N VAL A 180 -1.90 -4.55 5.43
CA VAL A 180 -3.32 -4.69 5.75
C VAL A 180 -4.04 -3.43 5.27
N PHE A 181 -4.99 -3.62 4.36
CA PHE A 181 -5.83 -2.55 3.80
C PHE A 181 -7.03 -2.33 4.72
N ALA A 182 -6.90 -1.42 5.70
CA ALA A 182 -7.91 -1.16 6.71
C ALA A 182 -8.94 -0.10 6.23
N PRO A 183 -10.25 -0.42 6.15
CA PRO A 183 -11.26 0.53 5.70
C PRO A 183 -11.39 1.78 6.58
N LEU A 184 -11.50 2.94 5.92
CA LEU A 184 -11.73 4.25 6.51
C LEU A 184 -12.77 5.01 5.68
N GLY A 185 -14.04 4.63 5.87
CA GLY A 185 -15.14 5.12 5.06
C GLY A 185 -15.09 4.53 3.64
N ASP A 186 -14.94 5.39 2.65
CA ASP A 186 -14.71 5.09 1.24
C ASP A 186 -13.22 4.91 0.87
N THR A 187 -12.31 5.29 1.78
CA THR A 187 -10.86 5.16 1.62
C THR A 187 -10.29 4.01 2.47
N TYR A 188 -8.99 3.76 2.35
CA TYR A 188 -8.23 2.79 3.13
C TYR A 188 -7.02 3.45 3.77
N GLN A 189 -6.72 3.06 5.00
CA GLN A 189 -5.39 3.23 5.59
C GLN A 189 -4.61 1.94 5.37
N ILE A 190 -3.41 2.03 4.76
CA ILE A 190 -2.59 0.86 4.43
C ILE A 190 -1.49 0.75 5.48
N ARG A 191 -1.63 -0.19 6.42
CA ARG A 191 -0.59 -0.49 7.43
C ARG A 191 0.32 -1.61 6.97
N ALA A 192 1.56 -1.62 7.43
CA ALA A 192 2.35 -2.85 7.48
C ALA A 192 1.67 -3.85 8.43
N ALA A 193 1.76 -5.14 8.12
CA ALA A 193 1.35 -6.20 9.05
C ALA A 193 2.38 -6.39 10.18
N GLU A 194 3.65 -6.14 9.88
CA GLU A 194 4.75 -6.18 10.86
C GLU A 194 5.08 -4.77 11.38
N PRO A 195 5.27 -4.57 12.70
CA PRO A 195 5.64 -3.29 13.28
C PRO A 195 6.94 -2.67 12.74
N GLY A 196 7.21 -1.42 13.12
CA GLY A 196 8.48 -0.74 12.87
C GLY A 196 9.63 -1.27 13.75
N PRO A 197 10.88 -0.84 13.48
CA PRO A 197 12.05 -1.17 14.31
C PRO A 197 11.95 -0.65 15.76
N ASP A 198 11.06 0.31 16.00
CA ASP A 198 10.67 0.89 17.29
C ASP A 198 9.49 0.14 17.96
N GLY A 199 8.91 -0.85 17.28
CA GLY A 199 7.72 -1.59 17.72
C GLY A 199 6.39 -0.88 17.43
N ALA A 200 6.37 0.25 16.71
CA ALA A 200 5.14 0.99 16.41
C ALA A 200 4.45 0.50 15.13
N ASP A 201 3.12 0.64 15.05
CA ASP A 201 2.38 0.43 13.80
C ASP A 201 2.75 1.49 12.76
N THR A 202 3.29 1.05 11.62
CA THR A 202 3.63 1.97 10.52
C THR A 202 2.65 1.85 9.35
N CYS A 203 2.15 2.99 8.91
CA CYS A 203 1.28 3.15 7.75
C CYS A 203 2.03 3.78 6.57
N TRP A 204 1.52 3.53 5.37
CA TRP A 204 1.91 4.25 4.15
C TRP A 204 1.48 5.71 4.29
N GLU A 205 2.39 6.67 4.09
CA GLU A 205 2.06 8.10 3.98
C GLU A 205 2.69 8.70 2.72
N VAL A 206 1.90 9.51 2.00
CA VAL A 206 2.37 10.25 0.83
C VAL A 206 3.28 11.41 1.27
N ARG A 207 4.49 11.44 0.73
CA ARG A 207 5.53 12.46 0.98
C ARG A 207 5.85 13.19 -0.31
N SER A 208 6.19 14.47 -0.17
CA SER A 208 6.73 15.34 -1.22
C SER A 208 8.12 15.82 -0.80
N SER A 209 9.06 15.82 -1.75
CA SER A 209 10.45 16.25 -1.54
C SER A 209 10.75 17.50 -2.40
N GLY A 210 9.86 18.50 -2.36
CA GLY A 210 9.98 19.71 -3.16
C GLY A 210 9.66 19.46 -4.63
N SER A 211 10.68 19.45 -5.50
CA SER A 211 10.53 19.19 -6.94
C SER A 211 10.67 17.72 -7.34
N GLU A 212 10.87 16.81 -6.37
CA GLU A 212 10.83 15.37 -6.66
C GLU A 212 9.39 14.84 -6.75
N PRO A 213 9.13 13.75 -7.51
CA PRO A 213 7.83 13.10 -7.55
C PRO A 213 7.33 12.69 -6.15
N LEU A 214 6.01 12.68 -5.97
CA LEU A 214 5.38 12.16 -4.76
C LEU A 214 5.78 10.69 -4.54
N ARG A 215 6.00 10.31 -3.29
CA ARG A 215 6.43 8.94 -2.90
C ARG A 215 5.64 8.48 -1.68
N ILE A 216 5.68 7.18 -1.41
CA ILE A 216 5.17 6.61 -0.17
C ILE A 216 6.35 6.30 0.75
N GLU A 217 6.23 6.70 2.01
CA GLU A 217 7.16 6.37 3.08
C GLU A 217 6.39 5.83 4.30
N ALA A 218 7.08 5.10 5.17
CA ALA A 218 6.55 4.65 6.45
C ALA A 218 6.38 5.84 7.41
N ALA A 219 5.23 5.91 8.06
CA ALA A 219 4.93 6.86 9.14
C ALA A 219 4.14 6.17 10.25
N GLY A 220 4.11 6.73 11.46
CA GLY A 220 3.21 6.24 12.51
C GLY A 220 1.74 6.35 12.06
N CYS A 221 0.95 5.30 12.27
CA CYS A 221 -0.45 5.26 11.81
C CYS A 221 -1.33 6.33 12.48
N ALA A 222 -1.87 7.26 11.68
CA ALA A 222 -2.73 8.36 12.12
C ALA A 222 -4.02 8.39 11.29
N ARG A 223 -5.15 8.03 11.89
CA ARG A 223 -6.46 7.88 11.21
C ARG A 223 -6.95 9.17 10.53
N ASP A 224 -6.55 10.32 11.04
CA ASP A 224 -6.97 11.64 10.56
C ASP A 224 -5.97 12.34 9.63
N GLU A 225 -4.80 11.74 9.37
CA GLU A 225 -3.80 12.26 8.43
C GLU A 225 -4.24 12.02 6.96
N PRO A 226 -4.55 13.08 6.18
CA PRO A 226 -5.05 12.91 4.81
C PRO A 226 -4.06 12.24 3.85
N ARG A 227 -2.75 12.31 4.12
CA ARG A 227 -1.69 11.65 3.33
C ARG A 227 -1.57 10.15 3.60
N GLN A 228 -2.25 9.61 4.61
CA GLN A 228 -2.35 8.17 4.89
C GLN A 228 -3.66 7.55 4.34
N ARG A 229 -4.47 8.32 3.62
CA ARG A 229 -5.75 7.88 3.03
C ARG A 229 -5.57 7.54 1.56
N PHE A 230 -5.92 6.30 1.20
CA PHE A 230 -5.79 5.78 -0.17
C PHE A 230 -7.12 5.31 -0.72
N THR A 231 -7.40 5.63 -1.98
CA THR A 231 -8.52 5.05 -2.73
C THR A 231 -7.99 3.84 -3.52
N VAL A 232 -8.63 2.68 -3.35
CA VAL A 232 -8.18 1.41 -3.94
C VAL A 232 -9.31 0.86 -4.80
N VAL A 233 -9.15 0.97 -6.12
CA VAL A 233 -10.18 0.65 -7.10
C VAL A 233 -9.81 -0.64 -7.82
N ARG A 234 -10.74 -1.61 -7.84
CA ARG A 234 -10.61 -2.84 -8.62
C ARG A 234 -10.77 -2.53 -10.11
N ASP A 235 -9.79 -2.93 -10.90
CA ASP A 235 -9.81 -2.88 -12.36
C ASP A 235 -9.54 -4.29 -12.91
N GLY A 236 -10.60 -4.93 -13.41
CA GLY A 236 -10.60 -6.35 -13.77
C GLY A 236 -10.16 -7.24 -12.61
N SER A 237 -9.06 -7.98 -12.80
CA SER A 237 -8.46 -8.85 -11.79
C SER A 237 -7.45 -8.16 -10.87
N ALA A 238 -7.14 -6.89 -11.10
CA ALA A 238 -6.09 -6.13 -10.42
C ALA A 238 -6.64 -4.83 -9.79
N TYR A 239 -5.74 -3.99 -9.29
CA TYR A 239 -6.05 -2.78 -8.55
C TYR A 239 -5.26 -1.56 -9.04
N ALA A 240 -5.94 -0.42 -9.09
CA ALA A 240 -5.32 0.90 -9.04
C ALA A 240 -5.34 1.39 -7.58
N ILE A 241 -4.22 1.93 -7.12
CA ILE A 241 -4.07 2.53 -5.79
C ILE A 241 -3.76 4.01 -5.99
N SER A 242 -4.44 4.90 -5.28
CA SER A 242 -4.25 6.35 -5.40
C SER A 242 -4.42 7.07 -4.06
N SER A 243 -3.97 8.32 -3.98
CA SER A 243 -4.30 9.26 -2.92
C SER A 243 -4.40 10.65 -3.54
N GLN A 244 -5.45 11.40 -3.21
CA GLN A 244 -5.68 12.78 -3.69
C GLN A 244 -5.53 12.92 -5.22
N SER A 245 -6.17 12.02 -5.97
CA SER A 245 -6.10 11.90 -7.45
C SER A 245 -4.75 11.53 -8.07
N ALA A 246 -3.68 11.43 -7.29
CA ALA A 246 -2.40 10.88 -7.73
C ALA A 246 -2.38 9.35 -7.57
N TYR A 247 -2.02 8.63 -8.63
CA TYR A 247 -2.01 7.17 -8.68
C TYR A 247 -0.60 6.61 -8.48
N LEU A 248 -0.49 5.49 -7.75
CA LEU A 248 0.75 4.77 -7.54
C LEU A 248 1.22 4.13 -8.85
N GLN A 249 2.35 4.60 -9.37
CA GLN A 249 2.90 4.28 -10.68
C GLN A 249 4.33 3.75 -10.58
N PHE A 250 4.74 2.94 -11.55
CA PHE A 250 6.14 2.51 -11.70
C PHE A 250 6.87 3.37 -12.74
N SER A 251 7.87 4.14 -12.28
CA SER A 251 8.81 4.87 -13.13
C SER A 251 10.12 4.08 -13.29
N PRO A 252 10.64 3.87 -14.51
CA PRO A 252 11.99 3.31 -14.72
C PRO A 252 13.12 4.14 -14.10
N THR A 253 12.89 5.43 -13.85
CA THR A 253 13.89 6.36 -13.28
C THR A 253 13.76 6.48 -11.76
N TRP A 254 12.52 6.47 -11.24
CA TRP A 254 12.23 6.79 -9.83
C TRP A 254 11.65 5.63 -9.01
N GLY A 255 11.48 4.45 -9.61
CA GLY A 255 10.79 3.31 -9.00
C GLY A 255 9.31 3.63 -8.74
N LEU A 256 8.79 3.18 -7.60
CA LEU A 256 7.43 3.56 -7.18
C LEU A 256 7.36 5.04 -6.79
N ILE A 257 6.37 5.73 -7.37
CA ILE A 257 6.01 7.14 -7.15
C ILE A 257 4.48 7.29 -7.27
N LEU A 258 3.91 8.41 -6.81
CA LEU A 258 2.55 8.81 -7.19
C LEU A 258 2.61 9.89 -8.27
N GLU A 259 1.77 9.76 -9.30
CA GLU A 259 1.61 10.73 -10.38
C GLU A 259 0.13 11.11 -10.53
N GLU A 260 -0.18 12.41 -10.64
CA GLU A 260 -1.51 12.87 -11.02
C GLU A 260 -1.84 12.40 -12.43
N ALA A 261 -2.95 11.65 -12.58
CA ALA A 261 -3.32 11.08 -13.87
C ALA A 261 -3.87 12.14 -14.84
N GLY A 262 -4.73 13.04 -14.36
CA GLY A 262 -5.54 13.90 -15.23
C GLY A 262 -6.32 13.06 -16.25
N ASP A 263 -6.21 13.41 -17.52
CA ASP A 263 -6.76 12.62 -18.64
C ASP A 263 -5.87 11.46 -19.10
N ALA A 264 -4.66 11.29 -18.52
CA ALA A 264 -3.73 10.24 -18.91
C ALA A 264 -4.12 8.88 -18.32
N ALA A 265 -3.93 7.82 -19.11
CA ALA A 265 -4.25 6.47 -18.67
C ALA A 265 -3.32 6.01 -17.52
N VAL A 266 -3.90 5.64 -16.38
CA VAL A 266 -3.16 5.01 -15.27
C VAL A 266 -2.69 3.62 -15.74
N THR A 267 -1.42 3.48 -16.09
CA THR A 267 -0.84 2.26 -16.68
C THR A 267 -0.45 1.20 -15.65
N THR A 268 -0.11 1.60 -14.43
CA THR A 268 0.32 0.68 -13.38
C THR A 268 -0.90 0.02 -12.69
N ARG A 269 -0.80 -1.28 -12.45
CA ARG A 269 -1.80 -2.09 -11.73
C ARG A 269 -1.11 -3.06 -10.79
N PHE A 270 -1.76 -3.35 -9.67
CA PHE A 270 -1.26 -4.25 -8.62
C PHE A 270 -2.22 -5.43 -8.38
N ARG A 271 -1.66 -6.60 -8.10
CA ARG A 271 -2.35 -7.74 -7.50
C ARG A 271 -2.17 -7.63 -5.99
N LEU A 272 -3.24 -7.90 -5.26
CA LEU A 272 -3.22 -8.06 -3.81
C LEU A 272 -3.23 -9.56 -3.52
N VAL A 273 -2.09 -10.10 -3.12
CA VAL A 273 -1.89 -11.55 -2.92
C VAL A 273 -2.17 -11.88 -1.46
N ASP A 274 -3.32 -12.51 -1.22
CA ASP A 274 -3.77 -12.95 0.10
C ASP A 274 -2.75 -13.86 0.80
N ASN A 275 -2.30 -13.43 1.98
CA ASN A 275 -1.31 -14.11 2.82
C ASN A 275 -1.89 -14.51 4.20
N GLY A 276 -3.22 -14.68 4.27
CA GLY A 276 -3.91 -15.16 5.47
C GLY A 276 -4.57 -14.05 6.30
N SER A 277 -4.85 -14.34 7.57
CA SER A 277 -5.39 -13.37 8.52
C SER A 277 -4.38 -12.26 8.81
N ALA A 278 -4.87 -11.03 8.96
CA ALA A 278 -4.07 -9.95 9.52
C ALA A 278 -3.72 -10.21 11.00
N PRO A 279 -2.58 -9.74 11.50
CA PRO A 279 -2.40 -9.51 12.93
C PRO A 279 -3.37 -8.41 13.40
N GLY A 280 -3.84 -8.53 14.65
CA GLY A 280 -4.83 -7.65 15.27
C GLY A 280 -4.50 -7.32 16.71
#